data_AF-A0A924Y2U9-F1
#
_entry.id   AF-A0A924Y2U9-F1
#
_cell.length_a   1.000
_cell.length_b   1.000
_cell.length_c   1.000
_cell.angle_alpha   90.00
_cell.angle_beta   90.00
_cell.angle_gamma   90.00
#
_symmetry.space_group_name_H-M   'P 1'
#
loop_
_entity.id
_entity.type
_entity.pdbx_description
1 polymer ?
#
loop_
_entity_poly.entity_id
_entity_poly.type
_entity_poly.pdbx_seq_one_letter_code
_entity_poly.pdbx_strand_id
1 'polypeptide(L)'
;MTIGIYSDNANPDATQKRYMIESKATMPSGASTIVRAYAQQVSFGKYAFFADIDSGGYWDWNNHFEGPFHSNCSNSLPSTFLWKAAPPDGPIFQYEGPGALETTVTPKWWKNTTGAVSAPQTDAEWKAVAKGGLASVSISSSNFIPLPTTNYSQMYVALGQTPPTAITGPPSSGVPTLFGVTVSNDGGIFIHGDCESMILAQDGVGSQKFTIVTNPSSPSGSKLTQTVTANANSITVQSVLTNSSNGVISAAAYPNKTYDSSPKGLLYCDGNISSLSGTVADNTVDSTTGAITYRNQWSIFTDTANGNNGKDVTITDSLTYTTKRDFTKPQAQDADFNLRAGTLGIVANDVIVSTKTPSGTYRSEIDAHADIFCTGTYKAENSGAVIPGTPKMTNVGGVIVKTSGIFAIGNNGAVVSGRSESYHYDQRLADHPPPYFPTTGNHYAVTSYQIVKSMLQ
;
A
#
# COMPACT_ATOMS: atom_id res chain seq x y z
N MET A 1 -42.32 -0.26 5.73
CA MET A 1 -40.92 -0.74 5.81
C MET A 1 -40.08 0.44 6.22
N THR A 2 -39.18 0.27 7.20
CA THR A 2 -38.24 1.31 7.63
C THR A 2 -36.82 0.82 7.41
N ILE A 3 -35.95 1.68 6.89
CA ILE A 3 -34.53 1.40 6.69
C ILE A 3 -33.73 2.35 7.57
N GLY A 4 -32.81 1.81 8.37
CA GLY A 4 -31.85 2.57 9.17
C GLY A 4 -30.42 2.18 8.81
N ILE A 5 -29.52 3.15 8.76
CA ILE A 5 -28.08 2.94 8.60
C ILE A 5 -27.41 3.47 9.85
N TYR A 6 -26.67 2.59 10.53
CA TYR A 6 -26.01 2.90 11.78
C TYR A 6 -24.51 2.75 11.58
N SER A 7 -23.73 3.78 11.92
CA SER A 7 -22.28 3.63 12.06
C SER A 7 -21.98 2.60 13.14
N ASP A 8 -20.95 1.80 12.92
CA ASP A 8 -20.44 0.92 13.96
C ASP A 8 -19.76 1.77 15.05
N ASN A 9 -20.53 2.12 16.09
CA ASN A 9 -20.06 2.92 17.22
C ASN A 9 -18.95 2.23 18.02
N ALA A 10 -18.74 0.92 17.82
CA ALA A 10 -17.62 0.21 18.44
C ALA A 10 -16.28 0.53 17.77
N ASN A 11 -16.27 1.28 16.65
CA ASN A 11 -15.07 1.48 15.86
C ASN A 11 -14.92 2.88 15.23
N PRO A 12 -15.05 3.98 16.02
CA PRO A 12 -14.95 5.34 15.49
C PRO A 12 -13.58 5.59 14.81
N ASP A 13 -12.53 4.97 15.34
CA ASP A 13 -11.14 5.17 14.92
C ASP A 13 -10.67 4.19 13.84
N ALA A 14 -11.51 3.26 13.37
CA ALA A 14 -11.10 2.38 12.29
C ALA A 14 -10.84 3.13 10.99
N THR A 15 -9.76 2.72 10.33
CA THR A 15 -9.41 3.10 8.96
C THR A 15 -10.55 2.76 7.99
N GLN A 16 -11.16 1.58 8.14
CA GLN A 16 -12.32 1.16 7.34
C GLN A 16 -13.61 1.36 8.12
N LYS A 17 -14.52 2.18 7.59
CA LYS A 17 -15.83 2.38 8.22
C LYS A 17 -16.70 1.14 8.07
N ARG A 18 -17.39 0.78 9.16
CA ARG A 18 -18.36 -0.30 9.22
C ARG A 18 -19.74 0.26 9.50
N TYR A 19 -20.74 -0.34 8.86
CA TYR A 19 -22.13 0.07 8.97
C TYR A 19 -23.01 -1.15 9.20
N MET A 20 -24.01 -0.99 10.06
CA MET A 20 -25.14 -1.91 10.13
C MET A 20 -26.31 -1.27 9.38
N ILE A 21 -26.82 -1.96 8.36
CA ILE A 21 -28.01 -1.59 7.60
C ILE A 21 -29.15 -2.45 8.11
N GLU A 22 -30.16 -1.83 8.70
CA GLU A 22 -31.34 -2.52 9.22
C GLU A 22 -32.55 -2.22 8.35
N SER A 23 -33.26 -3.25 7.93
CA SER A 23 -34.56 -3.17 7.26
C SER A 23 -35.61 -3.87 8.12
N LYS A 24 -36.62 -3.11 8.56
CA LYS A 24 -37.74 -3.63 9.35
C LYS A 24 -39.04 -3.58 8.54
N ALA A 25 -39.70 -4.72 8.42
CA ALA A 25 -41.05 -4.86 7.90
C ALA A 25 -41.98 -5.29 9.03
N THR A 26 -43.11 -4.59 9.18
CA THR A 26 -44.18 -4.96 10.13
C THR A 26 -45.46 -5.13 9.33
N MET A 27 -46.08 -6.30 9.43
CA MET A 27 -47.34 -6.60 8.76
C MET A 27 -48.51 -5.99 9.53
N PRO A 28 -49.68 -5.77 8.89
CA PRO A 28 -50.88 -5.31 9.59
C PRO A 28 -51.30 -6.18 10.78
N SER A 29 -50.94 -7.46 10.76
CA SER A 29 -51.16 -8.39 11.87
C SER A 29 -50.30 -8.13 13.10
N GLY A 30 -49.33 -7.22 13.04
CA GLY A 30 -48.37 -6.95 14.12
C GLY A 30 -47.09 -7.80 14.06
N ALA A 31 -47.06 -8.85 13.23
CA ALA A 31 -45.84 -9.64 13.01
C ALA A 31 -44.75 -8.78 12.36
N SER A 32 -43.49 -8.96 12.77
CA SER A 32 -42.36 -8.18 12.25
C SER A 32 -41.17 -9.04 11.86
N THR A 33 -40.48 -8.63 10.79
CA THR A 33 -39.19 -9.18 10.38
C THR A 33 -38.18 -8.05 10.29
N ILE A 34 -37.01 -8.27 10.86
CA ILE A 34 -35.86 -7.37 10.78
C ILE A 34 -34.76 -8.11 10.03
N VAL A 35 -34.21 -7.48 8.99
CA VAL A 35 -33.00 -7.93 8.30
C VAL A 35 -31.90 -6.94 8.63
N ARG A 36 -30.77 -7.43 9.13
CA ARG A 36 -29.56 -6.63 9.37
C ARG A 36 -28.48 -7.11 8.43
N ALA A 37 -27.89 -6.20 7.67
CA ALA A 37 -26.69 -6.45 6.90
C ALA A 37 -25.55 -5.63 7.50
N TYR A 38 -24.38 -6.23 7.64
CA TYR A 38 -23.17 -5.56 8.07
C TYR A 38 -22.32 -5.31 6.85
N ALA A 39 -21.97 -4.04 6.63
CA ALA A 39 -21.20 -3.59 5.49
C ALA A 39 -19.88 -2.96 5.96
N GLN A 40 -18.79 -3.26 5.28
CA GLN A 40 -17.47 -2.68 5.55
C GLN A 40 -16.96 -1.97 4.30
N GLN A 41 -16.42 -0.77 4.50
CA GLN A 41 -15.74 -0.03 3.45
C GLN A 41 -14.55 -0.82 2.94
N VAL A 42 -14.42 -0.93 1.62
CA VAL A 42 -13.36 -1.72 1.01
C VAL A 42 -12.06 -0.91 0.92
N SER A 43 -10.96 -1.46 1.44
CA SER A 43 -9.62 -0.90 1.31
C SER A 43 -9.09 -1.11 -0.11
N PHE A 44 -8.22 -0.22 -0.60
CA PHE A 44 -7.45 -0.51 -1.82
C PHE A 44 -6.49 -1.68 -1.63
N GLY A 45 -6.05 -1.95 -0.39
CA GLY A 45 -5.20 -3.08 -0.03
C GLY A 45 -5.81 -4.46 -0.26
N LYS A 46 -7.03 -4.57 -0.81
CA LYS A 46 -7.57 -5.85 -1.32
C LYS A 46 -6.97 -6.29 -2.65
N TYR A 47 -6.31 -5.39 -3.38
CA TYR A 47 -5.75 -5.67 -4.69
C TYR A 47 -4.27 -5.97 -4.56
N ALA A 48 -3.79 -7.03 -5.23
CA ALA A 48 -2.35 -7.20 -5.47
C ALA A 48 -1.87 -6.13 -6.46
N PHE A 49 -2.71 -5.78 -7.43
CA PHE A 49 -2.44 -4.72 -8.39
C PHE A 49 -3.73 -3.99 -8.80
N PHE A 50 -3.70 -2.67 -8.80
CA PHE A 50 -4.74 -1.78 -9.27
C PHE A 50 -4.12 -0.67 -10.11
N ALA A 51 -4.64 -0.43 -11.30
CA ALA A 51 -4.27 0.73 -12.11
C ALA A 51 -5.51 1.49 -12.58
N ASP A 52 -5.49 2.82 -12.44
CA ASP A 52 -6.52 3.65 -13.07
C ASP A 52 -6.31 3.73 -14.59
N ILE A 53 -5.05 3.95 -15.00
CA ILE A 53 -4.60 3.96 -16.39
C ILE A 53 -3.52 2.89 -16.56
N ASP A 54 -3.87 1.83 -17.27
CA ASP A 54 -2.95 0.72 -17.59
C ASP A 54 -2.49 0.73 -19.05
N SER A 55 -2.58 1.89 -19.72
CA SER A 55 -2.32 2.01 -21.15
C SER A 55 -0.86 1.80 -21.58
N GLY A 56 0.04 1.65 -20.61
CA GLY A 56 1.42 1.19 -20.79
C GLY A 56 1.67 -0.22 -20.24
N GLY A 57 0.67 -0.83 -19.60
CA GLY A 57 0.71 -2.18 -19.06
C GLY A 57 0.85 -3.21 -20.17
N TYR A 58 2.08 -3.69 -20.32
CA TYR A 58 2.39 -4.89 -21.06
C TYR A 58 2.69 -5.98 -20.05
N TRP A 59 1.72 -6.85 -19.86
CA TRP A 59 1.80 -7.95 -18.92
C TRP A 59 2.06 -9.23 -19.70
N ASP A 60 3.17 -9.89 -19.43
CA ASP A 60 3.48 -11.16 -20.07
C ASP A 60 3.55 -12.32 -19.07
N TRP A 61 3.80 -13.52 -19.57
CA TRP A 61 3.87 -14.74 -18.75
C TRP A 61 5.04 -14.74 -17.74
N ASN A 62 5.93 -13.74 -17.75
CA ASN A 62 6.97 -13.57 -16.73
C ASN A 62 6.47 -12.71 -15.55
N ASN A 63 5.28 -12.11 -15.66
CA ASN A 63 4.60 -11.44 -14.56
C ASN A 63 3.66 -12.41 -13.85
N HIS A 64 3.63 -12.33 -12.52
CA HIS A 64 2.74 -13.16 -11.71
C HIS A 64 1.96 -12.32 -10.70
N PHE A 65 0.65 -12.53 -10.67
CA PHE A 65 -0.27 -11.92 -9.71
C PHE A 65 -0.91 -13.01 -8.85
N GLU A 66 -0.46 -13.12 -7.61
CA GLU A 66 -1.04 -13.99 -6.58
C GLU A 66 -2.10 -13.25 -5.76
N GLY A 67 -2.97 -12.50 -6.42
CA GLY A 67 -4.14 -11.87 -5.82
C GLY A 67 -5.00 -11.13 -6.83
N PRO A 68 -6.00 -10.35 -6.36
CA PRO A 68 -6.87 -9.61 -7.25
C PRO A 68 -6.12 -8.56 -8.07
N PHE A 69 -6.36 -8.55 -9.38
CA PHE A 69 -5.88 -7.53 -10.32
C PHE A 69 -7.05 -6.70 -10.81
N HIS A 70 -6.90 -5.38 -10.86
CA HIS A 70 -7.92 -4.49 -11.39
C HIS A 70 -7.34 -3.38 -12.28
N SER A 71 -7.99 -3.11 -13.42
CA SER A 71 -7.68 -1.96 -14.26
C SER A 71 -8.96 -1.18 -14.63
N ASN A 72 -9.00 0.10 -14.26
CA ASN A 72 -10.09 0.99 -14.66
C ASN A 72 -10.01 1.41 -16.13
N CYS A 73 -8.87 1.27 -16.79
CA CYS A 73 -8.63 1.75 -18.16
C CYS A 73 -9.24 3.15 -18.40
N SER A 74 -9.05 4.10 -17.48
CA SER A 74 -9.84 5.36 -17.43
C SER A 74 -9.60 6.29 -18.63
N ASN A 75 -8.50 6.08 -19.36
CA ASN A 75 -8.21 6.74 -20.64
C ASN A 75 -8.74 5.97 -21.87
N SER A 76 -9.60 4.97 -21.68
CA SER A 76 -10.19 4.12 -22.72
C SER A 76 -9.19 3.26 -23.52
N LEU A 77 -7.93 3.18 -23.09
CA LEU A 77 -6.95 2.28 -23.69
C LEU A 77 -6.90 0.96 -22.90
N PRO A 78 -7.00 -0.20 -23.58
CA PRO A 78 -7.06 -1.48 -22.88
C PRO A 78 -5.69 -1.93 -22.36
N SER A 79 -5.68 -2.62 -21.22
CA SER A 79 -4.55 -3.44 -20.78
C SER A 79 -4.15 -4.45 -21.86
N THR A 80 -2.85 -4.68 -22.04
CA THR A 80 -2.34 -5.67 -23.01
C THR A 80 -1.72 -6.86 -22.29
N PHE A 81 -2.21 -8.07 -22.59
CA PHE A 81 -1.72 -9.32 -22.04
C PHE A 81 -1.09 -10.19 -23.13
N LEU A 82 0.21 -10.48 -23.00
CA LEU A 82 0.90 -11.48 -23.80
C LEU A 82 0.91 -12.83 -23.06
N TRP A 83 0.10 -13.77 -23.52
CA TRP A 83 -0.05 -15.09 -22.90
C TRP A 83 0.54 -16.22 -23.75
N LYS A 84 0.88 -17.33 -23.11
CA LYS A 84 1.34 -18.58 -23.75
C LYS A 84 0.35 -19.69 -23.46
N ALA A 85 0.16 -20.60 -24.42
CA ALA A 85 -0.71 -21.78 -24.19
C ALA A 85 -0.13 -22.75 -23.14
N ALA A 86 1.19 -22.80 -23.01
CA ALA A 86 1.91 -23.57 -22.01
C ALA A 86 3.02 -22.69 -21.41
N PRO A 87 2.68 -21.78 -20.47
CA PRO A 87 3.67 -20.92 -19.85
C PRO A 87 4.60 -21.74 -18.95
N PRO A 88 5.93 -21.52 -18.98
CA PRO A 88 6.89 -22.31 -18.22
C PRO A 88 6.73 -22.15 -16.71
N ASP A 89 6.37 -20.95 -16.26
CA ASP A 89 6.31 -20.56 -14.85
C ASP A 89 4.86 -20.46 -14.32
N GLY A 90 3.90 -21.01 -15.07
CA GLY A 90 2.47 -20.96 -14.74
C GLY A 90 1.74 -19.73 -15.30
N PRO A 91 0.44 -19.57 -14.97
CA PRO A 91 -0.36 -18.48 -15.49
C PRO A 91 0.05 -17.11 -14.95
N ILE A 92 -0.32 -16.05 -15.69
CA ILE A 92 -0.12 -14.65 -15.27
C ILE A 92 -0.87 -14.39 -13.96
N PHE A 93 -2.14 -14.80 -13.89
CA PHE A 93 -2.97 -14.65 -12.69
C PHE A 93 -3.04 -15.98 -11.95
N GLN A 94 -2.38 -16.04 -10.80
CA GLN A 94 -2.31 -17.25 -9.97
C GLN A 94 -3.44 -17.31 -8.94
N TYR A 95 -4.11 -16.18 -8.67
CA TYR A 95 -5.28 -16.13 -7.80
C TYR A 95 -6.47 -16.87 -8.44
N GLU A 96 -7.13 -17.73 -7.66
CA GLU A 96 -8.29 -18.52 -8.12
C GLU A 96 -9.62 -17.92 -7.68
N GLY A 97 -9.60 -16.94 -6.77
CA GLY A 97 -10.81 -16.30 -6.27
C GLY A 97 -11.43 -15.30 -7.25
N PRO A 98 -12.62 -14.76 -6.92
CA PRO A 98 -13.24 -13.68 -7.67
C PRO A 98 -12.30 -12.47 -7.79
N GLY A 99 -12.18 -11.93 -9.00
CA GLY A 99 -11.34 -10.76 -9.26
C GLY A 99 -9.88 -11.07 -9.55
N ALA A 100 -9.53 -12.32 -9.89
CA ALA A 100 -8.19 -12.67 -10.37
C ALA A 100 -7.74 -11.77 -11.53
N LEU A 101 -8.66 -11.42 -12.43
CA LEU A 101 -8.50 -10.36 -13.41
C LEU A 101 -9.82 -9.58 -13.55
N GLU A 102 -9.79 -8.30 -13.19
CA GLU A 102 -10.87 -7.34 -13.43
C GLU A 102 -10.42 -6.21 -14.35
N THR A 103 -11.22 -5.91 -15.37
CA THR A 103 -11.00 -4.73 -16.21
C THR A 103 -12.33 -4.07 -16.58
N THR A 104 -12.33 -2.76 -16.80
CA THR A 104 -13.52 -2.02 -17.26
C THR A 104 -13.68 -1.99 -18.78
N VAL A 105 -12.59 -2.27 -19.50
CA VAL A 105 -12.50 -2.30 -20.96
C VAL A 105 -11.92 -3.65 -21.38
N THR A 106 -12.42 -4.20 -22.48
CA THR A 106 -11.93 -5.48 -23.03
C THR A 106 -10.42 -5.45 -23.25
N PRO A 107 -9.65 -6.35 -22.60
CA PRO A 107 -8.20 -6.38 -22.78
C PRO A 107 -7.77 -6.73 -24.19
N LYS A 108 -6.59 -6.29 -24.56
CA LYS A 108 -5.91 -6.70 -25.79
C LYS A 108 -5.10 -7.96 -25.50
N TRP A 109 -5.38 -9.03 -26.23
CA TRP A 109 -4.72 -10.33 -26.05
C TRP A 109 -3.71 -10.61 -27.16
N TRP A 110 -2.48 -10.93 -26.79
CA TRP A 110 -1.45 -11.45 -27.67
C TRP A 110 -1.07 -12.86 -27.27
N LYS A 111 -0.89 -13.76 -28.24
CA LYS A 111 -0.56 -15.17 -28.00
C LYS A 111 0.85 -15.49 -28.50
N ASN A 112 1.69 -16.03 -27.60
CA ASN A 112 3.07 -16.48 -27.82
C ASN A 112 4.08 -15.41 -28.26
N THR A 113 3.68 -14.45 -29.09
CA THR A 113 4.55 -13.38 -29.62
C THR A 113 3.81 -12.05 -29.62
N THR A 114 4.53 -10.97 -29.34
CA THR A 114 4.07 -9.58 -29.43
C THR A 114 3.40 -9.32 -30.79
N GLY A 115 2.20 -8.73 -30.77
CA GLY A 115 1.43 -8.38 -31.97
C GLY A 115 0.56 -9.50 -32.56
N ALA A 116 0.74 -10.76 -32.15
CA ALA A 116 -0.09 -11.88 -32.60
C ALA A 116 -1.43 -11.89 -31.84
N VAL A 117 -2.39 -11.09 -32.31
CA VAL A 117 -3.69 -10.88 -31.64
C VAL A 117 -4.51 -12.18 -31.61
N SER A 118 -4.73 -12.73 -30.42
CA SER A 118 -5.55 -13.91 -30.20
C SER A 118 -5.94 -14.00 -28.71
N ALA A 119 -7.24 -13.89 -28.43
CA ALA A 119 -7.77 -14.10 -27.10
C ALA A 119 -7.87 -15.61 -26.77
N PRO A 120 -7.76 -16.02 -25.50
CA PRO A 120 -8.04 -17.41 -25.10
C PRO A 120 -9.46 -17.83 -25.52
N GLN A 121 -9.61 -19.00 -26.14
CA GLN A 121 -10.87 -19.52 -26.68
C GLN A 121 -11.39 -20.76 -25.92
N THR A 122 -10.48 -21.49 -25.26
CA THR A 122 -10.82 -22.75 -24.56
C THR A 122 -10.55 -22.63 -23.06
N ASP A 123 -11.16 -23.50 -22.26
CA ASP A 123 -10.90 -23.56 -20.80
C ASP A 123 -9.40 -23.76 -20.49
N ALA A 124 -8.71 -24.60 -21.27
CA ALA A 124 -7.28 -24.82 -21.12
C ALA A 124 -6.46 -23.55 -21.41
N GLU A 125 -6.83 -22.77 -22.44
CA GLU A 125 -6.17 -21.49 -22.74
C GLU A 125 -6.48 -20.43 -21.69
N TRP A 126 -7.71 -20.39 -21.17
CA TRP A 126 -8.06 -19.51 -20.05
C TRP A 126 -7.28 -19.88 -18.78
N LYS A 127 -7.08 -21.17 -18.50
CA LYS A 127 -6.23 -21.65 -17.40
C LYS A 127 -4.75 -21.30 -17.56
N ALA A 128 -4.29 -21.11 -18.79
CA ALA A 128 -2.93 -20.65 -19.08
C ALA A 128 -2.77 -19.13 -18.83
N VAL A 129 -3.87 -18.37 -18.80
CA VAL A 129 -3.88 -16.94 -18.43
C VAL A 129 -4.14 -16.76 -16.94
N ALA A 130 -5.21 -17.37 -16.44
CA ALA A 130 -5.67 -17.25 -15.06
C ALA A 130 -5.96 -18.64 -14.51
N LYS A 131 -5.39 -18.98 -13.35
CA LYS A 131 -5.46 -20.33 -12.77
C LYS A 131 -6.89 -20.82 -12.54
N GLY A 132 -7.80 -19.92 -12.16
CA GLY A 132 -9.24 -20.18 -12.01
C GLY A 132 -10.03 -20.30 -13.32
N GLY A 133 -9.38 -20.11 -14.48
CA GLY A 133 -10.01 -20.12 -15.80
C GLY A 133 -10.85 -18.86 -16.06
N LEU A 134 -11.81 -18.96 -16.99
CA LEU A 134 -12.66 -17.82 -17.38
C LEU A 134 -13.54 -17.32 -16.22
N ALA A 135 -13.92 -18.20 -15.29
CA ALA A 135 -14.82 -17.85 -14.18
C ALA A 135 -14.18 -16.85 -13.17
N SER A 136 -12.86 -16.74 -13.14
CA SER A 136 -12.15 -15.77 -12.29
C SER A 136 -11.84 -14.44 -13.00
N VAL A 137 -12.26 -14.29 -14.26
CA VAL A 137 -12.07 -13.10 -15.08
C VAL A 137 -13.39 -12.34 -15.20
N SER A 138 -13.37 -11.04 -14.91
CA SER A 138 -14.52 -10.15 -15.02
C SER A 138 -14.18 -8.92 -15.86
N ILE A 139 -14.91 -8.71 -16.95
CA ILE A 139 -14.76 -7.54 -17.81
C ILE A 139 -16.08 -6.77 -17.78
N SER A 140 -16.12 -5.64 -17.08
CA SER A 140 -17.34 -4.83 -16.98
C SER A 140 -17.03 -3.36 -16.67
N SER A 141 -17.61 -2.45 -17.45
CA SER A 141 -17.54 -1.01 -17.20
C SER A 141 -18.20 -0.59 -15.88
N SER A 142 -19.11 -1.40 -15.33
CA SER A 142 -19.72 -1.16 -14.02
C SER A 142 -18.73 -1.29 -12.86
N ASN A 143 -17.55 -1.87 -13.10
CA ASN A 143 -16.57 -2.12 -12.07
C ASN A 143 -15.60 -0.95 -11.86
N PHE A 144 -15.81 0.20 -12.49
CA PHE A 144 -14.95 1.36 -12.31
C PHE A 144 -14.87 1.78 -10.82
N ILE A 145 -13.66 1.97 -10.32
CA ILE A 145 -13.39 2.38 -8.93
C ILE A 145 -12.61 3.70 -8.93
N PRO A 146 -13.18 4.83 -8.54
CA PRO A 146 -12.46 6.09 -8.54
C PRO A 146 -11.28 6.04 -7.54
N LEU A 147 -10.12 6.53 -7.97
CA LEU A 147 -9.04 6.81 -7.04
C LEU A 147 -9.41 8.02 -6.16
N PRO A 148 -9.01 8.01 -4.88
CA PRO A 148 -9.26 9.12 -3.96
C PRO A 148 -8.47 10.35 -4.41
N THR A 149 -9.07 11.52 -4.17
CA THR A 149 -8.39 12.80 -4.39
C THR A 149 -7.30 13.01 -3.35
N THR A 150 -6.14 13.48 -3.78
CA THR A 150 -5.08 13.92 -2.85
C THR A 150 -5.45 15.26 -2.22
N ASN A 151 -5.19 15.40 -0.92
CA ASN A 151 -5.34 16.64 -0.18
C ASN A 151 -4.42 16.62 1.06
N TYR A 152 -4.42 17.70 1.82
CA TYR A 152 -3.57 17.84 3.02
C TYR A 152 -4.12 17.15 4.28
N SER A 153 -5.15 16.31 4.21
CA SER A 153 -5.78 15.73 5.41
C SER A 153 -4.79 14.96 6.30
N GLN A 154 -3.90 14.15 5.72
CA GLN A 154 -2.87 13.45 6.48
C GLN A 154 -1.81 14.39 7.06
N MET A 155 -1.55 15.55 6.44
CA MET A 155 -0.67 16.56 7.02
C MET A 155 -1.26 17.15 8.30
N TYR A 156 -2.56 17.51 8.29
CA TYR A 156 -3.28 17.97 9.48
C TYR A 156 -3.20 16.93 10.61
N VAL A 157 -3.49 15.65 10.29
CA VAL A 157 -3.43 14.56 11.26
C VAL A 157 -2.01 14.36 11.81
N ALA A 158 -0.98 14.38 10.95
CA ALA A 158 0.41 14.25 11.39
C ALA A 158 0.80 15.34 12.40
N LEU A 159 0.29 16.55 12.20
CA LEU A 159 0.49 17.70 13.10
C LEU A 159 -0.43 17.71 14.32
N GLY A 160 -1.33 16.72 14.48
CA GLY A 160 -2.33 16.67 15.55
C GLY A 160 -3.39 17.76 15.45
N GLN A 161 -3.69 18.21 14.23
CA GLN A 161 -4.69 19.23 13.94
C GLN A 161 -5.94 18.60 13.33
N THR A 162 -7.11 19.18 13.63
CA THR A 162 -8.37 18.77 12.98
C THR A 162 -8.41 19.35 11.56
N PRO A 163 -8.57 18.54 10.51
CA PRO A 163 -8.73 19.06 9.15
C PRO A 163 -10.00 19.93 9.05
N PRO A 164 -9.96 21.09 8.35
CA PRO A 164 -11.15 21.87 8.07
C PRO A 164 -12.11 21.10 7.15
N THR A 165 -13.39 21.48 7.15
CA THR A 165 -14.41 20.87 6.27
C THR A 165 -14.04 20.91 4.78
N ALA A 166 -13.37 21.99 4.35
CA ALA A 166 -12.80 22.12 3.02
C ALA A 166 -11.28 22.31 3.14
N ILE A 167 -10.52 21.37 2.58
CA ILE A 167 -9.05 21.40 2.61
C ILE A 167 -8.58 21.99 1.27
N THR A 168 -8.23 23.28 1.26
CA THR A 168 -7.75 23.99 0.07
C THR A 168 -6.23 24.16 0.04
N GLY A 169 -5.53 23.77 1.10
CA GLY A 169 -4.09 23.98 1.25
C GLY A 169 -3.55 23.36 2.54
N PRO A 170 -2.22 23.46 2.76
CA PRO A 170 -1.60 23.00 3.99
C PRO A 170 -2.09 23.82 5.19
N PRO A 171 -1.90 23.34 6.44
CA PRO A 171 -2.22 24.12 7.63
C PRO A 171 -1.49 25.47 7.63
N SER A 172 -2.21 26.55 7.96
CA SER A 172 -1.64 27.90 8.01
C SER A 172 -0.76 28.17 9.24
N SER A 173 -0.82 27.29 10.24
CA SER A 173 -0.09 27.41 11.50
C SER A 173 0.35 26.04 12.02
N GLY A 174 1.39 26.02 12.85
CA GLY A 174 1.87 24.79 13.49
C GLY A 174 2.66 23.86 12.58
N VAL A 175 2.88 24.24 11.31
CA VAL A 175 3.83 23.56 10.43
C VAL A 175 5.25 23.91 10.90
N PRO A 176 6.09 22.93 11.26
CA PRO A 176 7.47 23.17 11.64
C PRO A 176 8.24 23.90 10.53
N THR A 177 9.03 24.90 10.90
CA THR A 177 9.92 25.62 9.96
C THR A 177 11.35 25.11 9.99
N LEU A 178 11.69 24.27 10.98
CA LEU A 178 12.98 23.61 11.10
C LEU A 178 12.92 22.26 10.41
N PHE A 179 13.97 21.92 9.67
CA PHE A 179 14.11 20.62 9.02
C PHE A 179 14.12 19.48 10.02
N GLY A 180 13.63 18.31 9.62
CA GLY A 180 13.65 17.11 10.43
C GLY A 180 12.30 16.74 11.02
N VAL A 181 12.34 15.93 12.08
CA VAL A 181 11.22 15.22 12.67
C VAL A 181 10.60 16.03 13.80
N THR A 182 9.29 16.23 13.70
CA THR A 182 8.40 16.71 14.77
C THR A 182 7.35 15.64 15.06
N VAL A 183 6.99 15.46 16.33
CA VAL A 183 5.93 14.55 16.75
C VAL A 183 4.90 15.35 17.54
N SER A 184 3.61 15.06 17.33
CA SER A 184 2.50 15.64 18.08
C SER A 184 1.87 14.59 18.99
N ASN A 185 1.47 14.97 20.21
CA ASN A 185 0.82 14.06 21.17
C ASN A 185 -0.51 13.49 20.62
N ASP A 186 -1.20 14.29 19.82
CA ASP A 186 -2.50 13.96 19.25
C ASP A 186 -2.39 13.52 17.78
N GLY A 187 -1.18 13.49 17.22
CA GLY A 187 -0.92 13.31 15.80
C GLY A 187 0.03 12.17 15.46
N GLY A 188 0.68 12.31 14.31
CA GLY A 188 1.67 11.38 13.80
C GLY A 188 3.11 11.90 13.92
N ILE A 189 3.98 11.34 13.10
CA ILE A 189 5.34 11.81 12.88
C ILE A 189 5.31 12.71 11.65
N PHE A 190 5.77 13.96 11.77
CA PHE A 190 5.90 14.90 10.67
C PHE A 190 7.39 15.13 10.37
N ILE A 191 7.77 15.06 9.09
CA ILE A 191 9.12 15.34 8.60
C ILE A 191 9.05 16.57 7.70
N HIS A 192 9.78 17.62 8.09
CA HIS A 192 9.96 18.82 7.29
C HIS A 192 11.21 18.72 6.41
N GLY A 193 11.03 18.95 5.11
CA GLY A 193 12.03 18.94 4.05
C GLY A 193 12.24 17.58 3.40
N ASP A 194 13.13 17.55 2.41
CA ASP A 194 13.52 16.30 1.74
C ASP A 194 14.25 15.36 2.73
N CYS A 195 13.81 14.11 2.74
CA CYS A 195 14.42 13.00 3.45
C CYS A 195 15.40 12.31 2.53
N GLU A 196 16.70 12.50 2.77
CA GLU A 196 17.76 11.84 1.99
C GLU A 196 17.71 10.33 2.17
N SER A 197 17.50 9.86 3.41
CA SER A 197 17.40 8.43 3.71
C SER A 197 16.50 8.16 4.90
N MET A 198 15.66 7.14 4.76
CA MET A 198 14.81 6.58 5.79
C MET A 198 15.03 5.07 5.86
N ILE A 199 15.55 4.59 7.00
CA ILE A 199 15.81 3.17 7.24
C ILE A 199 14.89 2.68 8.35
N LEU A 200 14.07 1.67 8.04
CA LEU A 200 13.20 0.98 8.98
C LEU A 200 13.97 -0.16 9.66
N ALA A 201 13.76 -0.34 10.95
CA ALA A 201 14.29 -1.48 11.69
C ALA A 201 13.37 -1.85 12.86
N GLN A 202 13.53 -3.05 13.39
CA GLN A 202 13.01 -3.43 14.70
C GLN A 202 14.11 -3.24 15.75
N ASP A 203 13.80 -2.64 16.90
CA ASP A 203 14.75 -2.57 18.01
C ASP A 203 14.84 -3.89 18.79
N GLY A 204 15.72 -3.96 19.79
CA GLY A 204 15.93 -5.16 20.59
C GLY A 204 14.74 -5.60 21.44
N VAL A 205 13.70 -4.77 21.58
CA VAL A 205 12.48 -5.08 22.35
C VAL A 205 11.23 -5.21 21.47
N GLY A 206 11.39 -5.15 20.14
CA GLY A 206 10.28 -5.30 19.19
C GLY A 206 9.58 -4.00 18.78
N SER A 207 10.08 -2.83 19.18
CA SER A 207 9.55 -1.54 18.75
C SER A 207 9.95 -1.25 17.31
N GLN A 208 9.10 -0.51 16.59
CA GLN A 208 9.48 0.04 15.29
C GLN A 208 10.49 1.18 15.49
N LYS A 209 11.57 1.14 14.70
CA LYS A 209 12.58 2.20 14.62
C LYS A 209 12.61 2.76 13.19
N PHE A 210 12.69 4.09 13.08
CA PHE A 210 12.97 4.82 11.85
C PHE A 210 14.24 5.63 12.04
N THR A 211 15.23 5.45 11.15
CA THR A 211 16.41 6.33 11.09
C THR A 211 16.25 7.24 9.89
N ILE A 212 16.00 8.52 10.14
CA ILE A 212 15.65 9.54 9.16
C ILE A 212 16.82 10.52 9.02
N VAL A 213 17.24 10.80 7.80
CA VAL A 213 18.29 11.76 7.48
C VAL A 213 17.71 12.87 6.62
N THR A 214 17.72 14.10 7.13
CA THR A 214 17.33 15.31 6.36
C THR A 214 18.52 16.22 6.14
N ASN A 215 18.42 17.07 5.12
CA ASN A 215 19.45 18.05 4.76
C ASN A 215 19.03 19.46 5.18
N PRO A 216 19.33 19.90 6.42
CA PRO A 216 19.03 21.26 6.84
C PRO A 216 19.78 22.27 5.97
N SER A 217 19.10 23.34 5.57
CA SER A 217 19.68 24.42 4.75
C SER A 217 20.79 25.20 5.47
N SER A 218 20.86 25.13 6.80
CA SER A 218 21.89 25.79 7.61
C SER A 218 22.32 24.90 8.78
N PRO A 219 23.63 24.64 8.97
CA PRO A 219 24.73 25.02 8.07
C PRO A 219 24.69 24.23 6.74
N SER A 220 25.02 24.88 5.62
CA SER A 220 25.11 24.20 4.32
C SER A 220 25.98 22.95 4.38
N GLY A 221 25.51 21.84 3.78
CA GLY A 221 26.22 20.56 3.76
C GLY A 221 26.16 19.77 5.08
N SER A 222 25.31 20.18 6.03
CA SER A 222 25.04 19.41 7.24
C SER A 222 23.94 18.37 7.00
N LYS A 223 24.00 17.28 7.75
CA LYS A 223 22.98 16.23 7.79
C LYS A 223 22.42 16.10 9.20
N LEU A 224 21.10 16.14 9.31
CA LEU A 224 20.39 15.88 10.56
C LEU A 224 19.89 14.44 10.52
N THR A 225 20.46 13.59 11.39
CA THR A 225 19.99 12.21 11.58
C THR A 225 19.12 12.15 12.81
N GLN A 226 17.87 11.73 12.66
CA GLN A 226 16.94 11.51 13.76
C GLN A 226 16.49 10.05 13.79
N THR A 227 16.63 9.44 14.96
CA THR A 227 16.10 8.11 15.24
C THR A 227 14.77 8.25 15.97
N VAL A 228 13.71 7.74 15.37
CA VAL A 228 12.38 7.65 15.98
C VAL A 228 12.13 6.20 16.38
N THR A 229 11.91 5.95 17.67
CA THR A 229 11.50 4.63 18.17
C THR A 229 10.08 4.72 18.69
N ALA A 230 9.19 3.86 18.20
CA ALA A 230 7.77 3.87 18.52
C ALA A 230 7.30 2.48 18.97
N ASN A 231 6.62 2.44 20.12
CA ASN A 231 6.01 1.25 20.69
C ASN A 231 4.55 1.55 21.07
N ALA A 232 3.87 0.60 21.73
CA ALA A 232 2.47 0.74 22.11
C ALA A 232 2.13 1.99 22.94
N ASN A 233 3.09 2.52 23.69
CA ASN A 233 2.85 3.52 24.73
C ASN A 233 3.59 4.85 24.50
N SER A 234 4.62 4.87 23.66
CA SER A 234 5.47 6.04 23.52
C SER A 234 6.12 6.15 22.15
N ILE A 235 6.47 7.39 21.80
CA ILE A 235 7.39 7.71 20.71
C ILE A 235 8.60 8.45 21.29
N THR A 236 9.80 7.99 20.97
CA THR A 236 11.05 8.68 21.35
C THR A 236 11.77 9.16 20.10
N VAL A 237 12.17 10.42 20.08
CA VAL A 237 13.00 11.03 19.03
C VAL A 237 14.37 11.34 19.60
N GLN A 238 15.40 10.79 18.98
CA GLN A 238 16.81 11.07 19.29
C GLN A 238 17.47 11.74 18.10
N SER A 239 18.19 12.84 18.31
CA SER A 239 18.73 13.66 17.22
C SER A 239 20.25 13.75 17.27
N VAL A 240 20.89 13.63 16.11
CA VAL A 240 22.33 13.81 15.91
C VAL A 240 22.52 14.69 14.67
N LEU A 241 23.10 15.88 14.86
CA LEU A 241 23.46 16.77 13.75
C LEU A 241 24.93 16.57 13.41
N THR A 242 25.22 16.34 12.13
CA THR A 242 26.59 16.17 11.63
C THR A 242 26.89 17.18 10.54
N ASN A 243 28.11 17.71 10.50
CA ASN A 243 28.60 18.53 9.41
C ASN A 243 29.82 17.86 8.79
N SER A 244 29.86 17.81 7.45
CA SER A 244 30.95 17.22 6.65
C SER A 244 32.34 17.76 7.00
N SER A 245 32.43 18.95 7.59
CA SER A 245 33.70 19.62 7.90
C SER A 245 34.20 19.41 9.34
N ASN A 246 33.31 19.22 10.33
CA ASN A 246 33.64 19.39 11.76
C ASN A 246 33.15 18.27 12.70
N GLY A 247 32.59 17.17 12.18
CA GLY A 247 32.08 16.07 13.01
C GLY A 247 30.68 16.35 13.61
N VAL A 248 30.39 15.74 14.77
CA VAL A 248 29.09 15.87 15.45
C VAL A 248 28.94 17.25 16.07
N ILE A 249 27.94 18.01 15.65
CA ILE A 249 27.56 19.29 16.25
C ILE A 249 26.44 19.00 17.25
N SER A 250 26.59 19.36 18.52
CA SER A 250 25.52 19.14 19.49
C SER A 250 24.26 19.91 19.06
N ALA A 251 23.17 19.18 18.85
CA ALA A 251 21.95 19.69 18.26
C ALA A 251 21.07 20.38 19.31
N ALA A 252 21.50 21.51 19.88
CA ALA A 252 20.70 22.24 20.87
C ALA A 252 19.28 22.60 20.34
N ALA A 253 19.15 22.79 19.04
CA ALA A 253 17.86 23.01 18.36
C ALA A 253 16.99 21.75 18.21
N TYR A 254 17.55 20.55 18.43
CA TYR A 254 16.88 19.26 18.24
C TYR A 254 17.04 18.38 19.49
N PRO A 255 16.47 18.77 20.64
CA PRO A 255 16.59 17.98 21.86
C PRO A 255 15.98 16.60 21.68
N ASN A 256 16.57 15.60 22.34
CA ASN A 256 15.93 14.30 22.47
C ASN A 256 14.62 14.48 23.24
N LYS A 257 13.55 13.86 22.76
CA LYS A 257 12.23 14.00 23.35
C LYS A 257 11.47 12.68 23.34
N THR A 258 10.77 12.41 24.43
CA THR A 258 9.84 11.29 24.56
C THR A 258 8.43 11.86 24.64
N TYR A 259 7.51 11.21 23.94
CA TYR A 259 6.09 11.51 23.88
C TYR A 259 5.34 10.31 24.44
N ASP A 260 4.63 10.49 25.54
CA ASP A 260 3.90 9.43 26.26
C ASP A 260 2.50 9.20 25.64
N SER A 261 2.49 9.02 24.32
CA SER A 261 1.28 8.78 23.53
C SER A 261 1.51 7.61 22.58
N SER A 262 0.50 6.75 22.44
CA SER A 262 0.52 5.68 21.44
C SER A 262 0.62 6.27 20.02
N PRO A 263 1.50 5.73 19.17
CA PRO A 263 1.64 6.17 17.80
C PRO A 263 0.34 5.96 17.03
N LYS A 264 -0.01 6.94 16.20
CA LYS A 264 -1.17 6.85 15.29
C LYS A 264 -0.86 6.05 14.01
N GLY A 265 0.36 5.55 13.87
CA GLY A 265 0.80 4.80 12.68
C GLY A 265 0.91 5.65 11.42
N LEU A 266 1.08 6.97 11.54
CA LEU A 266 1.25 7.89 10.42
C LEU A 266 2.61 8.58 10.49
N LEU A 267 3.35 8.53 9.39
CA LEU A 267 4.53 9.32 9.15
C LEU A 267 4.30 10.14 7.87
N TYR A 268 4.36 11.46 7.95
CA TYR A 268 4.14 12.37 6.83
C TYR A 268 5.41 13.17 6.55
N CYS A 269 5.87 13.19 5.30
CA CYS A 269 7.02 13.95 4.82
C CYS A 269 6.55 14.99 3.80
N ASP A 270 6.81 16.27 4.04
CA ASP A 270 6.43 17.32 3.08
C ASP A 270 7.42 17.48 1.91
N GLY A 271 8.56 16.78 1.96
CA GLY A 271 9.52 16.62 0.86
C GLY A 271 9.52 15.21 0.25
N ASN A 272 10.49 14.97 -0.63
CA ASN A 272 10.75 13.64 -1.21
C ASN A 272 11.43 12.72 -0.19
N ILE A 273 11.26 11.41 -0.35
CA ILE A 273 12.08 10.40 0.33
C ILE A 273 12.99 9.74 -0.71
N SER A 274 14.23 10.20 -0.80
CA SER A 274 15.18 9.79 -1.85
C SER A 274 15.75 8.38 -1.65
N SER A 275 15.59 7.80 -0.46
CA SER A 275 16.07 6.46 -0.14
C SER A 275 15.26 5.85 1.00
N LEU A 276 14.45 4.84 0.70
CA LEU A 276 13.65 4.08 1.65
C LEU A 276 14.06 2.61 1.62
N SER A 277 14.32 2.02 2.79
CA SER A 277 14.68 0.60 2.95
C SER A 277 14.47 0.10 4.37
N GLY A 278 14.63 -1.22 4.57
CA GLY A 278 14.77 -1.82 5.89
C GLY A 278 13.67 -2.83 6.24
N THR A 279 13.37 -2.94 7.53
CA THR A 279 12.45 -3.97 8.05
C THR A 279 11.39 -3.38 8.98
N VAL A 280 10.14 -3.74 8.73
CA VAL A 280 8.98 -3.41 9.55
C VAL A 280 8.90 -4.40 10.72
N ALA A 281 8.77 -3.87 11.93
CA ALA A 281 8.66 -4.65 13.15
C ALA A 281 7.38 -5.51 13.19
N ASP A 282 7.47 -6.64 13.87
CA ASP A 282 6.31 -7.51 14.12
C ASP A 282 5.33 -6.91 15.14
N ASN A 283 4.06 -7.24 15.02
CA ASN A 283 3.05 -7.06 16.05
C ASN A 283 3.51 -7.67 17.38
N THR A 284 3.12 -7.05 18.48
CA THR A 284 3.28 -7.65 19.81
C THR A 284 2.11 -8.62 20.04
N VAL A 285 2.45 -9.88 20.32
CA VAL A 285 1.50 -10.94 20.59
C VAL A 285 1.68 -11.40 22.04
N ASP A 286 0.60 -11.44 22.79
CA ASP A 286 0.59 -12.05 24.13
C ASP A 286 0.83 -13.55 24.00
N SER A 287 1.89 -14.04 24.64
CA SER A 287 2.32 -15.44 24.53
C SER A 287 1.38 -16.44 25.19
N THR A 288 0.49 -15.98 26.07
CA THR A 288 -0.46 -16.83 26.82
C THR A 288 -1.76 -17.01 26.05
N THR A 289 -2.28 -15.92 25.49
CA THR A 289 -3.58 -15.87 24.80
C THR A 289 -3.46 -16.00 23.29
N GLY A 290 -2.28 -15.74 22.72
CA GLY A 290 -2.08 -15.62 21.28
C GLY A 290 -2.72 -14.36 20.68
N ALA A 291 -3.25 -13.45 21.50
CA ALA A 291 -3.89 -12.23 21.04
C ALA A 291 -2.84 -11.16 20.70
N ILE A 292 -3.12 -10.35 19.67
CA ILE A 292 -2.30 -9.18 19.36
C ILE A 292 -2.60 -8.08 20.39
N THR A 293 -1.59 -7.68 21.17
CA THR A 293 -1.68 -6.59 22.15
C THR A 293 -1.30 -5.24 21.57
N TYR A 294 -0.48 -5.23 20.51
CA TYR A 294 -0.12 -4.04 19.77
C TYR A 294 0.17 -4.38 18.31
N ARG A 295 -0.43 -3.63 17.38
CA ARG A 295 -0.19 -3.80 15.95
C ARG A 295 0.87 -2.82 15.48
N ASN A 296 1.95 -3.32 14.87
CA ASN A 296 2.94 -2.48 14.22
C ASN A 296 2.46 -2.15 12.80
N GLN A 297 1.66 -1.10 12.69
CA GLN A 297 1.09 -0.65 11.42
C GLN A 297 1.48 0.79 11.15
N TRP A 298 2.05 1.03 9.97
CA TRP A 298 2.57 2.34 9.60
C TRP A 298 2.17 2.70 8.19
N SER A 299 1.79 3.96 7.98
CA SER A 299 1.70 4.56 6.66
C SER A 299 2.71 5.69 6.54
N ILE A 300 3.52 5.64 5.50
CA ILE A 300 4.46 6.67 5.08
C ILE A 300 3.80 7.46 3.97
N PHE A 301 3.55 8.74 4.21
CA PHE A 301 3.01 9.68 3.24
C PHE A 301 4.10 10.66 2.83
N THR A 302 4.15 10.98 1.54
CA THR A 302 4.77 12.20 1.05
C THR A 302 3.69 13.22 0.64
N ASP A 303 4.05 14.48 0.46
CA ASP A 303 3.10 15.51 -0.01
C ASP A 303 2.66 15.25 -1.46
N THR A 304 1.53 14.57 -1.61
CA THR A 304 0.87 14.28 -2.89
C THR A 304 -0.14 15.35 -3.31
N ALA A 305 -0.43 16.33 -2.44
CA ALA A 305 -1.44 17.35 -2.66
C ALA A 305 -0.89 18.60 -3.34
N ASN A 306 0.44 18.73 -3.46
CA ASN A 306 1.14 19.87 -4.05
C ASN A 306 1.06 19.95 -5.59
N GLY A 307 -0.14 19.76 -6.15
CA GLY A 307 -0.42 19.84 -7.58
C GLY A 307 0.51 18.96 -8.44
N ASN A 308 1.05 19.52 -9.52
CA ASN A 308 1.97 18.84 -10.43
C ASN A 308 3.37 18.56 -9.84
N ASN A 309 3.62 18.93 -8.58
CA ASN A 309 4.89 18.78 -7.88
C ASN A 309 4.77 17.84 -6.67
N GLY A 310 3.89 16.83 -6.77
CA GLY A 310 3.77 15.78 -5.78
C GLY A 310 5.14 15.15 -5.48
N LYS A 311 5.33 14.74 -4.23
CA LYS A 311 6.61 14.24 -3.73
C LYS A 311 6.74 12.74 -3.90
N ASP A 312 7.93 12.29 -4.23
CA ASP A 312 8.20 10.90 -4.59
C ASP A 312 8.87 10.13 -3.44
N VAL A 313 8.82 8.81 -3.53
CA VAL A 313 9.57 7.88 -2.69
C VAL A 313 10.43 6.98 -3.57
N THR A 314 11.72 6.86 -3.25
CA THR A 314 12.61 5.92 -3.92
C THR A 314 12.99 4.77 -2.98
N ILE A 315 12.60 3.55 -3.34
CA ILE A 315 13.00 2.31 -2.66
C ILE A 315 14.37 1.90 -3.18
N THR A 316 15.40 2.00 -2.34
CA THR A 316 16.81 1.81 -2.72
C THR A 316 17.41 0.48 -2.27
N ASP A 317 16.72 -0.20 -1.35
CA ASP A 317 16.98 -1.57 -0.91
C ASP A 317 15.66 -2.24 -0.52
N SER A 318 15.68 -3.53 -0.23
CA SER A 318 14.47 -4.25 0.17
C SER A 318 13.80 -3.61 1.39
N LEU A 319 12.46 -3.53 1.32
CA LEU A 319 11.56 -3.26 2.42
C LEU A 319 10.89 -4.57 2.77
N THR A 320 11.12 -5.07 3.98
CA THR A 320 10.67 -6.41 4.39
C THR A 320 9.88 -6.36 5.69
N TYR A 321 9.07 -7.39 5.93
CA TYR A 321 8.50 -7.67 7.24
C TYR A 321 9.48 -8.52 8.05
N THR A 322 9.59 -8.30 9.37
CA THR A 322 10.43 -9.14 10.25
C THR A 322 10.01 -10.61 10.14
N THR A 323 8.75 -10.92 10.42
CA THR A 323 8.16 -12.21 10.06
C THR A 323 7.85 -12.22 8.56
N LYS A 324 8.59 -13.04 7.81
CA LYS A 324 8.44 -13.14 6.36
C LYS A 324 7.28 -14.05 5.97
N ARG A 325 6.65 -13.74 4.83
CA ARG A 325 5.66 -14.61 4.20
C ARG A 325 6.34 -15.89 3.67
N ASP A 326 5.73 -17.03 3.94
CA ASP A 326 6.11 -18.31 3.34
C ASP A 326 5.30 -18.55 2.05
N PHE A 327 5.95 -18.39 0.91
CA PHE A 327 5.33 -18.57 -0.41
C PHE A 327 5.07 -20.04 -0.79
N THR A 328 5.53 -21.01 0.01
CA THR A 328 5.29 -22.44 -0.28
C THR A 328 3.89 -22.91 0.11
N LYS A 329 3.13 -22.08 0.84
CA LYS A 329 1.76 -22.37 1.28
C LYS A 329 0.83 -21.19 1.00
N PRO A 330 -0.49 -21.43 0.85
CA PRO A 330 -1.48 -20.36 0.76
C PRO A 330 -1.43 -19.43 1.98
N GLN A 331 -1.57 -18.11 1.80
CA GLN A 331 -1.48 -17.16 2.90
C GLN A 331 -2.47 -17.45 4.04
N ALA A 332 -3.69 -17.91 3.73
CA ALA A 332 -4.67 -18.30 4.74
C ALA A 332 -4.18 -19.39 5.72
N GLN A 333 -3.16 -20.18 5.33
CA GLN A 333 -2.53 -21.21 6.14
C GLN A 333 -1.24 -20.72 6.81
N ASP A 334 -0.78 -19.50 6.51
CA ASP A 334 0.41 -18.91 7.11
C ASP A 334 0.09 -18.16 8.42
N ALA A 335 -0.28 -18.93 9.45
CA ALA A 335 -0.73 -18.38 10.73
C ALA A 335 0.30 -17.45 11.40
N ASP A 336 1.59 -17.77 11.30
CA ASP A 336 2.66 -16.98 11.93
C ASP A 336 2.80 -15.61 11.24
N PHE A 337 2.88 -15.58 9.91
CA PHE A 337 2.84 -14.35 9.13
C PHE A 337 1.56 -13.53 9.42
N ASN A 338 0.41 -14.21 9.43
CA ASN A 338 -0.87 -13.53 9.62
C ASN A 338 -1.00 -12.87 11.00
N LEU A 339 -0.41 -13.48 12.02
CA LEU A 339 -0.45 -13.00 13.40
C LEU A 339 0.65 -11.98 13.70
N ARG A 340 1.89 -12.28 13.33
CA ARG A 340 3.08 -11.54 13.78
C ARG A 340 3.49 -10.42 12.86
N ALA A 341 3.47 -10.57 11.54
CA ALA A 341 4.07 -9.56 10.70
C ALA A 341 3.38 -8.19 10.87
N GLY A 342 4.14 -7.10 10.88
CA GLY A 342 3.60 -5.76 10.78
C GLY A 342 2.93 -5.50 9.42
N THR A 343 2.42 -4.29 9.23
CA THR A 343 1.88 -3.83 7.93
C THR A 343 2.39 -2.43 7.61
N LEU A 344 2.81 -2.21 6.36
CA LEU A 344 3.31 -0.92 5.90
C LEU A 344 2.47 -0.43 4.71
N GLY A 345 2.12 0.85 4.74
CA GLY A 345 1.53 1.59 3.64
C GLY A 345 2.49 2.67 3.15
N ILE A 346 2.59 2.89 1.85
CA ILE A 346 3.35 3.98 1.23
C ILE A 346 2.39 4.75 0.33
N VAL A 347 2.29 6.05 0.53
CA VAL A 347 1.44 6.93 -0.27
C VAL A 347 2.30 8.07 -0.81
N ALA A 348 2.47 8.12 -2.12
CA ALA A 348 3.36 9.08 -2.78
C ALA A 348 2.84 9.52 -4.15
N ASN A 349 3.54 10.46 -4.78
CA ASN A 349 3.31 10.79 -6.18
C ASN A 349 3.81 9.64 -7.06
N ASP A 350 5.12 9.51 -7.21
CA ASP A 350 5.75 8.30 -7.73
C ASP A 350 6.39 7.48 -6.61
N VAL A 351 6.37 6.16 -6.79
CA VAL A 351 7.25 5.25 -6.06
C VAL A 351 8.21 4.61 -7.05
N ILE A 352 9.50 4.84 -6.84
CA ILE A 352 10.58 4.48 -7.75
C ILE A 352 11.40 3.37 -7.11
N VAL A 353 11.54 2.24 -7.79
CA VAL A 353 12.41 1.13 -7.34
C VAL A 353 13.78 1.29 -8.00
N SER A 354 14.82 1.51 -7.19
CA SER A 354 16.17 1.71 -7.72
C SER A 354 16.69 0.44 -8.40
N THR A 355 17.50 0.64 -9.43
CA THR A 355 18.15 -0.47 -10.15
C THR A 355 19.52 -0.82 -9.58
N LYS A 356 20.12 0.07 -8.78
CA LYS A 356 21.50 -0.02 -8.32
C LYS A 356 21.61 0.05 -6.80
N THR A 357 22.69 -0.50 -6.26
CA THR A 357 23.15 -0.24 -4.90
C THR A 357 23.68 1.20 -4.81
N PRO A 358 23.89 1.74 -3.59
CA PRO A 358 24.59 3.02 -3.42
C PRO A 358 26.00 3.05 -4.05
N SER A 359 26.65 1.90 -4.21
CA SER A 359 27.94 1.78 -4.91
C SER A 359 27.83 1.75 -6.44
N GLY A 360 26.62 1.80 -7.00
CA GLY A 360 26.35 1.78 -8.44
C GLY A 360 26.25 0.39 -9.07
N THR A 361 26.33 -0.68 -8.28
CA THR A 361 26.21 -2.07 -8.77
C THR A 361 24.75 -2.43 -8.99
N TYR A 362 24.41 -3.11 -10.09
CA TYR A 362 23.03 -3.55 -10.31
C TYR A 362 22.60 -4.58 -9.26
N ARG A 363 21.35 -4.44 -8.77
CA ARG A 363 20.73 -5.40 -7.86
C ARG A 363 19.98 -6.47 -8.65
N SER A 364 20.19 -7.74 -8.35
CA SER A 364 19.38 -8.82 -8.95
C SER A 364 17.96 -8.83 -8.41
N GLU A 365 17.76 -8.55 -7.12
CA GLU A 365 16.44 -8.66 -6.47
C GLU A 365 16.18 -7.48 -5.54
N ILE A 366 14.91 -7.05 -5.48
CA ILE A 366 14.38 -6.11 -4.48
C ILE A 366 13.00 -6.59 -4.07
N ASP A 367 12.79 -6.69 -2.77
CA ASP A 367 11.49 -7.01 -2.18
C ASP A 367 10.87 -5.73 -1.61
N ALA A 368 9.59 -5.49 -1.88
CA ALA A 368 8.81 -4.38 -1.36
C ALA A 368 7.59 -4.92 -0.62
N HIS A 369 7.71 -5.11 0.69
CA HIS A 369 6.64 -5.55 1.57
C HIS A 369 5.87 -4.33 2.07
N ALA A 370 4.91 -3.86 1.28
CA ALA A 370 4.06 -2.72 1.58
C ALA A 370 2.82 -2.70 0.68
N ASP A 371 1.75 -2.07 1.17
CA ASP A 371 0.68 -1.52 0.35
C ASP A 371 1.16 -0.18 -0.24
N ILE A 372 1.15 -0.03 -1.56
CA ILE A 372 1.71 1.12 -2.26
C ILE A 372 0.57 1.83 -2.99
N PHE A 373 0.36 3.10 -2.69
CA PHE A 373 -0.56 3.98 -3.41
C PHE A 373 0.22 5.13 -4.07
N CYS A 374 0.22 5.16 -5.40
CA CYS A 374 0.83 6.21 -6.21
C CYS A 374 -0.24 7.04 -6.89
N THR A 375 -0.13 8.36 -6.75
CA THR A 375 -0.98 9.31 -7.48
C THR A 375 -0.45 9.59 -8.89
N GLY A 376 0.79 9.16 -9.15
CA GLY A 376 1.43 8.96 -10.44
C GLY A 376 1.68 7.48 -10.72
N THR A 377 2.94 7.05 -10.63
CA THR A 377 3.45 5.76 -11.12
C THR A 377 4.19 4.94 -10.06
N TYR A 378 4.14 3.62 -10.19
CA TYR A 378 5.09 2.69 -9.55
C TYR A 378 5.99 2.12 -10.64
N LYS A 379 7.30 2.42 -10.61
CA LYS A 379 8.22 2.14 -11.73
C LYS A 379 9.63 1.79 -11.28
N ALA A 380 10.41 1.19 -12.17
CA ALA A 380 11.86 1.09 -11.99
C ALA A 380 12.55 2.39 -12.40
N GLU A 381 13.61 2.78 -11.69
CA GLU A 381 14.43 3.97 -12.00
C GLU A 381 15.06 3.95 -13.40
N ASN A 382 15.42 2.76 -13.89
CA ASN A 382 16.04 2.57 -15.20
C ASN A 382 15.63 1.24 -15.83
N SER A 383 14.37 1.13 -16.25
CA SER A 383 13.81 -0.07 -16.88
C SER A 383 14.53 -0.48 -18.17
N GLY A 384 15.28 0.42 -18.81
CA GLY A 384 16.09 0.15 -19.99
C GLY A 384 17.45 -0.49 -19.72
N ALA A 385 17.91 -0.55 -18.46
CA ALA A 385 19.21 -1.12 -18.13
C ALA A 385 19.22 -2.66 -18.27
N VAL A 386 20.23 -3.19 -18.96
CA VAL A 386 20.51 -4.62 -18.96
C VAL A 386 21.12 -4.99 -17.61
N ILE A 387 20.33 -5.66 -16.78
CA ILE A 387 20.75 -6.14 -15.46
C ILE A 387 21.16 -7.61 -15.60
N PRO A 388 22.38 -8.01 -15.17
CA PRO A 388 22.81 -9.40 -15.24
C PRO A 388 21.89 -10.35 -14.46
N GLY A 389 21.65 -11.55 -15.01
CA GLY A 389 20.82 -12.59 -14.39
C GLY A 389 19.34 -12.48 -14.77
N THR A 390 18.47 -12.98 -13.88
CA THR A 390 17.00 -12.88 -14.00
C THR A 390 16.50 -11.91 -12.93
N PRO A 391 16.66 -10.60 -13.14
CA PRO A 391 16.37 -9.61 -12.13
C PRO A 391 14.88 -9.58 -11.81
N LYS A 392 14.53 -9.62 -10.52
CA LYS A 392 13.14 -9.70 -10.05
C LYS A 392 12.83 -8.52 -9.12
N MET A 393 11.59 -8.07 -9.15
CA MET A 393 10.96 -7.27 -8.11
C MET A 393 9.79 -8.07 -7.54
N THR A 394 9.77 -8.23 -6.22
CA THR A 394 8.69 -8.90 -5.51
C THR A 394 7.97 -7.87 -4.64
N ASN A 395 6.67 -7.70 -4.83
CA ASN A 395 5.85 -6.92 -3.91
C ASN A 395 5.00 -7.87 -3.06
N VAL A 396 5.00 -7.68 -1.73
CA VAL A 396 4.08 -8.36 -0.80
C VAL A 396 3.16 -7.31 -0.21
N GLY A 397 1.95 -7.24 -0.73
CA GLY A 397 0.98 -6.22 -0.41
C GLY A 397 0.08 -5.91 -1.61
N GLY A 398 -0.20 -4.62 -1.80
CA GLY A 398 -0.93 -4.12 -2.95
C GLY A 398 -0.14 -3.02 -3.65
N VAL A 399 -0.35 -2.88 -4.95
CA VAL A 399 0.17 -1.76 -5.75
C VAL A 399 -0.99 -1.08 -6.45
N ILE A 400 -1.26 0.16 -6.07
CA ILE A 400 -2.38 0.96 -6.53
C ILE A 400 -1.84 2.23 -7.16
N VAL A 401 -2.05 2.39 -8.47
CA VAL A 401 -1.42 3.47 -9.23
C VAL A 401 -2.43 4.24 -10.07
N LYS A 402 -2.19 5.53 -10.24
CA LYS A 402 -2.89 6.31 -11.28
C LYS A 402 -2.51 5.82 -12.66
N THR A 403 -1.23 5.61 -12.91
CA THR A 403 -0.71 5.11 -14.19
C THR A 403 0.26 3.97 -13.94
N SER A 404 0.10 2.86 -14.67
CA SER A 404 1.05 1.75 -14.68
C SER A 404 2.46 2.25 -15.04
N GLY A 405 3.47 1.96 -14.21
CA GLY A 405 4.86 2.25 -14.55
C GLY A 405 5.52 1.11 -15.33
N ILE A 406 6.77 1.31 -15.74
CA ILE A 406 7.54 0.35 -16.52
C ILE A 406 8.65 -0.23 -15.63
N PHE A 407 8.68 -1.55 -15.49
CA PHE A 407 9.75 -2.27 -14.78
C PHE A 407 10.74 -2.96 -15.72
N ALA A 408 10.29 -3.39 -16.89
CA ALA A 408 11.09 -4.08 -17.88
C ALA A 408 10.76 -3.67 -19.31
N ILE A 409 11.71 -3.91 -20.21
CA ILE A 409 11.49 -3.88 -21.66
C ILE A 409 11.55 -5.32 -22.15
N GLY A 410 10.44 -5.79 -22.71
CA GLY A 410 10.35 -7.11 -23.34
C GLY A 410 10.64 -7.07 -24.85
N ASN A 411 11.11 -8.19 -25.39
CA ASN A 411 11.15 -8.46 -26.83
C ASN A 411 10.72 -9.91 -27.08
N ASN A 412 9.65 -10.11 -27.86
CA ASN A 412 9.07 -11.43 -28.14
C ASN A 412 8.84 -12.28 -26.87
N GLY A 413 8.43 -11.61 -25.79
CA GLY A 413 8.11 -12.21 -24.48
C GLY A 413 9.31 -12.72 -23.68
N ALA A 414 10.52 -12.32 -24.04
CA ALA A 414 11.67 -12.37 -23.14
C ALA A 414 11.93 -10.96 -22.58
N VAL A 415 12.22 -10.87 -21.29
CA VAL A 415 12.73 -9.64 -20.67
C VAL A 415 14.14 -9.37 -21.22
N VAL A 416 14.34 -8.23 -21.87
CA VAL A 416 15.64 -7.80 -22.44
C VAL A 416 16.39 -6.88 -21.47
N SER A 417 15.65 -6.05 -20.74
CA SER A 417 16.18 -5.15 -19.72
C SER A 417 15.15 -4.89 -18.63
N GLY A 418 15.62 -4.36 -17.50
CA GLY A 418 14.79 -4.08 -16.32
C GLY A 418 14.57 -5.30 -15.43
N ARG A 419 13.38 -5.47 -14.84
CA ARG A 419 13.04 -6.52 -13.86
C ARG A 419 11.72 -7.22 -14.20
N SER A 420 11.64 -8.53 -14.00
CA SER A 420 10.34 -9.21 -13.90
C SER A 420 9.64 -8.82 -12.60
N GLU A 421 8.31 -8.90 -12.59
CA GLU A 421 7.49 -8.43 -11.47
C GLU A 421 6.64 -9.58 -10.91
N SER A 422 6.58 -9.66 -9.58
CA SER A 422 5.80 -10.66 -8.86
C SER A 422 5.01 -9.98 -7.76
N TYR A 423 3.70 -9.97 -7.90
CA TYR A 423 2.77 -9.30 -7.01
C TYR A 423 2.07 -10.33 -6.13
N HIS A 424 2.36 -10.28 -4.84
CA HIS A 424 1.86 -11.22 -3.86
C HIS A 424 0.90 -10.49 -2.93
N TYR A 425 -0.39 -10.78 -3.07
CA TYR A 425 -1.41 -10.18 -2.23
C TYR A 425 -1.20 -10.50 -0.76
N ASP A 426 -1.36 -9.50 0.10
CA ASP A 426 -1.40 -9.66 1.54
C ASP A 426 -2.83 -9.47 2.03
N GLN A 427 -3.53 -10.58 2.30
CA GLN A 427 -4.95 -10.57 2.68
C GLN A 427 -5.26 -9.72 3.91
N ARG A 428 -4.26 -9.49 4.77
CA ARG A 428 -4.43 -8.67 5.97
C ARG A 428 -4.71 -7.22 5.63
N LEU A 429 -4.20 -6.71 4.51
CA LEU A 429 -4.33 -5.31 4.11
C LEU A 429 -5.76 -4.99 3.61
N ALA A 430 -6.52 -6.01 3.23
CA ALA A 430 -7.94 -5.86 2.91
C ALA A 430 -8.81 -5.61 4.15
N ASP A 431 -8.49 -6.28 5.26
CA ASP A 431 -9.28 -6.27 6.51
C ASP A 431 -8.73 -5.30 7.56
N HIS A 432 -7.42 -5.08 7.54
CA HIS A 432 -6.64 -4.29 8.48
C HIS A 432 -5.57 -3.48 7.73
N PRO A 433 -5.97 -2.59 6.81
CA PRO A 433 -5.02 -1.74 6.10
C PRO A 433 -4.21 -0.88 7.10
N PRO A 434 -3.00 -0.47 6.71
CA PRO A 434 -2.24 0.51 7.46
C PRO A 434 -3.08 1.77 7.78
N PRO A 435 -2.90 2.40 8.96
CA PRO A 435 -3.68 3.58 9.35
C PRO A 435 -3.67 4.66 8.28
N TYR A 436 -4.82 5.27 8.01
CA TYR A 436 -5.00 6.31 6.97
C TYR A 436 -4.74 5.88 5.53
N PHE A 437 -4.46 4.60 5.26
CA PHE A 437 -4.26 4.14 3.89
C PHE A 437 -5.54 4.33 3.06
N PRO A 438 -5.44 4.71 1.78
CA PRO A 438 -6.61 5.02 0.97
C PRO A 438 -7.60 3.86 0.85
N THR A 439 -8.89 4.19 0.89
CA THR A 439 -9.99 3.25 0.66
C THR A 439 -10.62 3.51 -0.70
N THR A 440 -11.36 2.53 -1.21
CA THR A 440 -12.10 2.62 -2.48
C THR A 440 -13.27 3.61 -2.47
N GLY A 441 -13.41 4.44 -1.41
CA GLY A 441 -14.48 5.41 -1.29
C GLY A 441 -15.82 4.74 -0.96
N ASN A 442 -16.77 4.80 -1.89
CA ASN A 442 -18.17 4.39 -1.68
C ASN A 442 -18.43 2.89 -1.95
N HIS A 443 -17.39 2.07 -2.12
CA HIS A 443 -17.56 0.64 -2.30
C HIS A 443 -17.55 -0.06 -0.95
N TYR A 444 -18.58 -0.87 -0.71
CA TYR A 444 -18.80 -1.60 0.52
C TYR A 444 -18.98 -3.08 0.23
N ALA A 445 -18.35 -3.92 1.05
CA ALA A 445 -18.59 -5.36 1.06
C ALA A 445 -19.57 -5.70 2.18
N VAL A 446 -20.61 -6.49 1.87
CA VAL A 446 -21.46 -7.08 2.91
C VAL A 446 -20.67 -8.21 3.57
N THR A 447 -20.34 -8.04 4.84
CA THR A 447 -19.51 -8.99 5.60
C THR A 447 -20.36 -10.08 6.26
N SER A 448 -21.60 -9.76 6.63
CA SER A 448 -22.56 -10.72 7.17
C SER A 448 -23.99 -10.18 7.10
N TYR A 449 -24.98 -11.06 7.29
CA TYR A 449 -26.36 -10.66 7.48
C TYR A 449 -27.05 -11.54 8.54
N GLN A 450 -28.08 -10.98 9.17
CA GLN A 450 -28.91 -11.65 10.15
C GLN A 450 -30.39 -11.36 9.86
N ILE A 451 -31.25 -12.36 10.04
CA ILE A 451 -32.71 -12.22 9.99
C ILE A 451 -33.27 -12.48 11.39
N VAL A 452 -33.96 -11.49 11.96
CA VAL A 452 -34.65 -11.59 13.25
C VAL A 452 -36.15 -11.56 12.98
N LYS A 453 -36.85 -12.63 13.34
CA LYS A 453 -38.31 -12.73 13.20
C LYS A 453 -38.96 -12.59 14.57
N SER A 454 -39.95 -11.70 14.71
CA SER A 454 -40.85 -11.74 15.86
C SER A 454 -42.14 -12.43 15.44
N MET A 455 -42.45 -13.56 16.09
CA MET A 455 -43.76 -14.17 15.98
C MET A 455 -44.74 -13.46 16.92
N LEU A 456 -46.01 -13.38 16.53
CA LEU A 456 -47.08 -12.95 17.42
C LEU A 456 -47.12 -13.88 18.64
N GLN A 457 -47.14 -13.31 19.85
CA GLN A 457 -47.51 -14.02 21.07
C GLN A 457 -49.02 -14.12 21.19
#